data_AF-A0A172T5E5-F1
#
_entry.id   AF-A0A172T5E5-F1
#
_cell.length_a   1.000
_cell.length_b   1.000
_cell.length_c   1.000
_cell.angle_alpha   90.00
_cell.angle_beta   90.00
_cell.angle_gamma   90.00
#
_symmetry.space_group_name_H-M   'P 1'
#
loop_
_entity.id
_entity.type
_entity.pdbx_description
1 polymer ?
#
loop_
_entity_poly.entity_id
_entity_poly.type
_entity_poly.pdbx_seq_one_letter_code
_entity_poly.pdbx_strand_id
1 'polypeptide(L)' 'MKEYVEILKSVFDPIAVFLKDEEFIVVVKDERNLQQAIAELSNKIDDDISLVVLSKDEYEKMSQQDLGERII' A
#
# COMPACT_ATOMS: atom_id res chain seq x y z
N MET A 1 -9.25 4.36 -9.40
CA MET A 1 -8.65 3.05 -9.04
C MET A 1 -7.31 2.79 -9.73
N LYS A 2 -7.22 2.70 -11.08
CA LYS A 2 -5.92 2.45 -11.76
C LYS A 2 -4.87 3.51 -11.45
N GLU A 3 -5.26 4.78 -11.43
CA GLU A 3 -4.35 5.90 -11.17
C GLU A 3 -3.75 5.86 -9.75
N TYR A 4 -4.55 5.54 -8.73
CA TYR A 4 -4.08 5.37 -7.36
C TYR A 4 -3.07 4.23 -7.23
N VAL A 5 -3.31 3.10 -7.89
CA VAL A 5 -2.39 1.97 -7.88
C VAL A 5 -1.05 2.34 -8.54
N GLU A 6 -1.06 3.15 -9.59
CA GLU A 6 0.16 3.67 -10.22
C GLU A 6 0.90 4.67 -9.32
N ILE A 7 0.18 5.54 -8.61
CA ILE A 7 0.76 6.43 -7.60
C ILE A 7 1.41 5.61 -6.48
N LEU A 8 0.70 4.63 -5.92
CA LEU A 8 1.21 3.75 -4.88
C LEU A 8 2.46 2.99 -5.34
N LYS A 9 2.46 2.52 -6.60
CA LYS A 9 3.65 1.92 -7.21
C LYS A 9 4.83 2.88 -7.28
N SER A 10 4.59 4.09 -7.76
CA SER A 10 5.64 5.11 -7.90
C SER A 10 6.21 5.57 -6.56
N VAL A 11 5.39 5.57 -5.50
CA VAL A 11 5.72 6.14 -4.20
C VAL A 11 6.32 5.10 -3.25
N PHE A 12 5.73 3.90 -3.19
CA PHE A 12 6.11 2.86 -2.23
C PHE A 12 6.95 1.72 -2.81
N ASP A 13 7.06 1.62 -4.15
CA ASP A 13 7.64 0.46 -4.86
C ASP A 13 7.24 -0.89 -4.22
N PRO A 14 5.93 -1.16 -4.07
CA PRO A 14 5.47 -2.29 -3.30
C PRO A 14 5.63 -3.61 -4.04
N ILE A 15 5.90 -4.66 -3.27
CA ILE A 15 5.99 -6.03 -3.78
C ILE A 15 4.59 -6.57 -4.12
N ALA A 16 3.59 -6.16 -3.35
CA ALA A 16 2.19 -6.55 -3.56
C ALA A 16 1.26 -5.43 -3.08
N VAL A 17 0.10 -5.34 -3.72
CA VAL A 17 -0.96 -4.42 -3.30
C VAL A 17 -2.28 -5.18 -3.26
N PHE A 18 -3.03 -4.97 -2.19
CA PHE A 18 -4.34 -5.53 -1.99
C PHE A 18 -5.37 -4.42 -1.73
N LEU A 19 -6.63 -4.71 -1.98
CA LEU A 19 -7.76 -3.84 -1.69
C LEU A 19 -8.77 -4.60 -0.84
N LYS A 20 -9.12 -4.02 0.30
CA LYS A 20 -10.07 -4.60 1.24
C LYS A 20 -10.95 -3.49 1.78
N ASP A 21 -12.27 -3.60 1.59
CA ASP A 21 -13.24 -2.65 2.16
C ASP A 21 -12.87 -1.17 1.89
N GLU A 22 -12.44 -0.87 0.65
CA GLU A 22 -11.97 0.45 0.21
C GLU A 22 -10.62 0.93 0.79
N GLU A 23 -9.93 0.08 1.56
CA GLU A 23 -8.58 0.31 2.05
C GLU A 23 -7.52 -0.35 1.17
N PHE A 24 -6.46 0.40 0.85
CA PHE A 24 -5.32 -0.13 0.11
C PHE A 24 -4.30 -0.70 1.08
N ILE A 25 -3.97 -1.98 0.92
CA ILE A 25 -2.93 -2.65 1.70
C ILE A 25 -1.70 -2.81 0.81
N VAL A 26 -0.60 -2.19 1.20
CA VAL A 26 0.62 -2.07 0.42
C VAL A 26 1.74 -2.83 1.12
N VAL A 27 2.31 -3.85 0.46
CA VAL A 27 3.40 -4.64 1.02
C VAL A 27 4.72 -4.12 0.51
N VAL A 28 5.54 -3.54 1.40
CA VAL A 28 6.86 -2.99 1.07
C VAL A 28 7.98 -3.90 1.55
N LYS A 29 9.11 -3.85 0.85
CA LYS A 29 10.29 -4.67 1.18
C LYS A 29 11.05 -4.15 2.40
N ASP A 30 11.01 -2.83 2.63
CA ASP A 30 11.78 -2.14 3.66
C ASP A 30 11.03 -0.87 4.09
N GLU A 31 10.95 -0.59 5.39
CA GLU A 31 10.15 0.51 5.96
C GLU A 31 10.93 1.84 6.01
N ARG A 32 12.22 1.83 5.63
CA ARG A 32 13.11 2.98 5.79
C ARG A 32 12.61 4.28 5.14
N ASN A 33 11.83 4.18 4.07
CA ASN A 33 11.33 5.35 3.33
C ASN A 33 9.83 5.62 3.56
N LEU A 34 9.20 4.94 4.53
CA LEU A 34 7.75 5.02 4.74
C LEU A 34 7.26 6.45 4.97
N GLN A 35 7.95 7.22 5.80
CA GLN A 35 7.54 8.59 6.12
C GLN A 35 7.65 9.53 4.90
N GLN A 36 8.71 9.39 4.10
CA GLN A 36 8.85 10.15 2.86
C GLN A 36 7.76 9.74 1.86
N ALA A 37 7.52 8.45 1.73
CA ALA A 37 6.49 7.92 0.85
C ALA A 37 5.09 8.41 1.23
N ILE A 38 4.74 8.42 2.52
CA ILE A 38 3.46 8.97 3.00
C ILE A 38 3.36 10.47 2.71
N ALA A 39 4.44 11.24 2.92
CA ALA A 39 4.47 12.66 2.60
C ALA A 39 4.30 12.92 1.09
N GLU A 40 4.94 12.14 0.23
CA GLU A 40 4.76 12.22 -1.22
C GLU A 40 3.35 11.82 -1.66
N LEU A 41 2.79 10.78 -1.04
CA LEU A 41 1.42 10.33 -1.31
C LEU A 41 0.41 11.43 -0.98
N SER A 42 0.53 12.04 0.20
CA SER A 42 -0.35 13.12 0.64
C SER A 42 -0.26 14.37 -0.25
N ASN A 43 0.84 14.56 -0.99
CA ASN A 43 0.96 15.63 -1.98
C ASN A 43 0.37 15.26 -3.35
N LYS A 44 0.22 13.97 -3.65
CA LYS A 44 -0.29 13.46 -4.93
C LYS A 44 -1.78 13.13 -4.89
N ILE A 45 -2.34 12.93 -3.70
CA ILE A 45 -3.71 12.49 -3.48
C ILE A 45 -4.41 13.54 -2.60
N ASP A 46 -5.44 14.17 -3.16
CA ASP A 46 -6.33 15.14 -2.47
C ASP A 46 -7.50 14.45 -1.74
N ASP A 47 -7.64 13.13 -1.89
CA ASP A 47 -8.68 12.29 -1.28
C ASP A 47 -8.25 11.68 0.05
N ASP A 48 -9.20 11.52 0.97
CA ASP A 48 -9.07 10.72 2.19
C ASP A 48 -9.01 9.23 1.84
N ILE A 49 -7.81 8.74 1.48
CA ILE A 49 -7.57 7.32 1.21
C ILE A 49 -7.03 6.63 2.46
N SER A 50 -7.70 5.55 2.86
CA SER A 50 -7.19 4.63 3.87
C SER A 50 -6.10 3.74 3.29
N LEU A 51 -4.88 3.91 3.81
CA LEU A 51 -3.70 3.15 3.42
C LEU A 51 -3.15 2.38 4.61
N VAL A 52 -2.97 1.07 4.44
CA VAL A 52 -2.23 0.21 5.36
C VAL A 52 -0.95 -0.20 4.67
N VAL A 53 0.20 0.06 5.30
CA VAL A 53 1.49 -0.41 4.78
C VAL A 53 1.99 -1.54 5.67
N LEU A 54 2.35 -2.65 5.04
CA LEU A 54 2.87 -3.83 5.70
C LEU A 54 4.30 -4.08 5.24
N SER A 55 5.15 -4.45 6.19
CA SER A 55 6.44 -5.04 5.87
C SER A 55 6.27 -6.46 5.29
N LYS A 56 7.29 -6.94 4.59
CA LYS A 56 7.32 -8.33 4.12
C LYS A 56 7.11 -9.33 5.27
N ASP A 57 7.74 -9.09 6.42
CA ASP A 57 7.62 -9.94 7.61
C ASP A 57 6.20 -9.97 8.18
N GLU A 58 5.47 -8.86 8.14
CA GLU A 58 4.07 -8.81 8.54
C GLU A 58 3.17 -9.52 7.54
N TYR A 59 3.39 -9.29 6.24
CA TYR A 59 2.67 -9.97 5.17
C TYR A 59 2.81 -11.50 5.27
N GLU A 60 4.00 -12.01 5.57
CA GLU A 60 4.24 -13.46 5.73
C GLU A 60 3.53 -14.06 6.96
N LYS A 61 3.14 -13.24 7.95
CA LYS A 61 2.40 -13.65 9.15
C LYS A 61 0.88 -13.52 8.99
N MET A 62 0.40 -12.75 8.01
CA MET A 62 -1.03 -12.55 7.78
C MET A 62 -1.62 -13.67 6.91
N SER A 63 -2.89 -14.02 7.17
CA SER A 63 -3.61 -14.94 6.31
C SER A 63 -4.15 -14.19 5.08
N GLN A 64 -4.22 -14.85 3.92
CA GLN A 64 -4.73 -14.23 2.69
C GLN A 64 -6.16 -13.67 2.83
N GLN A 65 -6.96 -14.22 3.74
CA GLN A 65 -8.31 -13.74 4.04
C GLN A 65 -8.32 -12.34 4.67
N ASP A 66 -7.23 -11.94 5.34
CA ASP A 66 -7.13 -10.64 6.01
C ASP A 66 -6.75 -9.50 5.07
N LEU A 67 -6.17 -9.82 3.90
CA LEU A 67 -5.61 -8.84 2.96
C LEU A 67 -6.60 -8.39 1.86
N GLY A 68 -7.67 -9.15 1.63
CA GLY A 68 -8.66 -8.83 0.59
C GLY A 68 -8.22 -9.21 -0.82
N GLU A 69 -8.65 -8.43 -1.81
CA GLU A 69 -8.41 -8.72 -3.23
C GLU A 69 -7.01 -8.25 -3.65
N ARG A 70 -6.20 -9.17 -4.18
CA ARG A 70 -4.86 -8.83 -4.71
C ARG A 70 -4.97 -8.11 -6.05
N ILE A 71 -4.40 -6.92 -6.12
CA ILE A 71 -4.35 -6.10 -7.34
C ILE A 71 -3.03 -6.31 -8.09
N ILE A 72 -1.91 -6.52 -7.38
CA ILE A 72 -0.54 -6.64 -7.94
C ILE A 72 0.22 -7.76 -7.23
#